data_AF-A0AA41VCF3-F1
#
_entry.id   AF-A0AA41VCF3-F1
#
_cell.length_a   1.000
_cell.length_b   1.000
_cell.length_c   1.000
_cell.angle_alpha   90.00
_cell.angle_beta   90.00
_cell.angle_gamma   90.00
#
_symmetry.space_group_name_H-M   'P 1'
#
loop_
_entity.id
_entity.type
_entity.pdbx_description
1 polymer ?
#
loop_
_entity_poly.entity_id
_entity_poly.type
_entity_poly.pdbx_seq_one_letter_code
_entity_poly.pdbx_strand_id
1 'polypeptide(L)'
;MASKNHHIFKKSAIEAGTPELYYLNPSENLMKMASEWSVVDQEDRLALTVHLFGFGDDNRIRVDGKFIKLEVVTENKEKAARFADDKNDMKNFSFEMNTNYLDHLHVTDDRSLKVSEGTIRLYLSKLKAKK
;
A
#
# COMPACT_ATOMS: atom_id res chain seq x y z
N MET A 1 6.95 3.44 -20.85
CA MET A 1 5.89 4.10 -20.04
C MET A 1 6.43 4.27 -18.63
N ALA A 2 6.65 5.51 -18.19
CA ALA A 2 7.22 5.79 -16.87
C ALA A 2 6.19 5.47 -15.77
N SER A 3 6.67 4.78 -14.73
CA SER A 3 5.91 4.34 -13.56
C SER A 3 5.10 5.48 -12.93
N LYS A 4 3.77 5.42 -13.02
CA LYS A 4 2.83 6.36 -12.35
C LYS A 4 2.98 6.40 -10.83
N ASN A 5 3.67 5.43 -10.24
CA ASN A 5 3.76 5.30 -8.78
C ASN A 5 4.90 6.13 -8.18
N HIS A 6 5.91 6.49 -8.96
CA HIS A 6 7.06 7.26 -8.46
C HIS A 6 6.70 8.70 -8.05
N HIS A 7 5.59 9.26 -8.55
CA HIS A 7 5.17 10.62 -8.24
C HIS A 7 4.33 10.74 -6.95
N ILE A 8 3.71 9.65 -6.50
CA ILE A 8 2.84 9.68 -5.31
C ILE A 8 3.65 9.81 -4.02
N PHE A 9 4.92 9.41 -4.07
CA PHE A 9 5.87 9.58 -2.99
C PHE A 9 6.45 11.00 -2.89
N LYS A 10 6.30 11.85 -3.93
CA LYS A 10 7.28 12.92 -4.14
C LYS A 10 6.77 14.37 -4.08
N LYS A 11 5.47 14.66 -4.16
CA LYS A 11 5.08 16.07 -4.30
C LYS A 11 5.38 16.94 -3.07
N SER A 12 5.47 16.36 -1.88
CA SER A 12 5.98 17.05 -0.67
C SER A 12 7.47 16.75 -0.40
N ALA A 13 8.01 15.64 -0.90
CA ALA A 13 9.37 15.19 -0.62
C ALA A 13 10.45 15.69 -1.62
N ILE A 14 10.08 16.29 -2.76
CA ILE A 14 11.08 16.88 -3.68
C ILE A 14 11.68 18.18 -3.11
N GLU A 15 10.96 18.93 -2.26
CA GLU A 15 11.50 20.15 -1.64
C GLU A 15 12.42 19.88 -0.44
N ALA A 16 12.29 18.72 0.22
CA ALA A 16 13.11 18.37 1.36
C ALA A 16 13.72 16.98 1.13
N GLY A 17 15.02 16.95 0.81
CA GLY A 17 15.75 15.76 0.37
C GLY A 17 15.98 14.67 1.43
N THR A 18 14.98 14.30 2.22
CA THR A 18 15.07 13.25 3.25
C THR A 18 13.96 12.20 3.13
N PRO A 19 14.27 10.88 3.28
CA PRO A 19 13.28 9.79 3.25
C PRO A 19 12.18 9.85 4.33
N GLU A 20 12.31 10.73 5.32
CA GLU A 20 11.36 10.93 6.43
C GLU A 20 10.04 11.59 6.01
N LEU A 21 9.83 11.85 4.71
CA LEU A 21 8.76 12.70 4.19
C LEU A 21 7.73 11.95 3.31
N TYR A 22 7.89 10.63 3.17
CA TYR A 22 6.89 9.82 2.49
C TYR A 22 5.70 9.56 3.40
N TYR A 23 4.47 9.74 2.93
CA TYR A 23 3.29 9.36 3.69
C TYR A 23 3.19 7.83 3.88
N LEU A 24 3.57 7.08 2.84
CA LEU A 24 3.60 5.62 2.81
C LEU A 24 4.95 5.16 2.27
N ASN A 25 5.56 4.18 2.90
CA ASN A 25 6.79 3.54 2.46
C ASN A 25 6.51 2.07 2.12
N PRO A 26 6.42 1.69 0.83
CA PRO A 26 6.16 0.32 0.42
C PRO A 26 7.40 -0.57 0.61
N SER A 27 7.19 -1.79 1.09
CA SER A 27 8.21 -2.85 1.08
C SER A 27 8.74 -3.13 -0.33
N GLU A 28 9.97 -3.66 -0.44
CA GLU A 28 10.60 -3.98 -1.73
C GLU A 28 9.75 -4.92 -2.59
N ASN A 29 9.14 -5.93 -1.98
CA ASN A 29 8.26 -6.87 -2.70
C ASN A 29 7.01 -6.19 -3.24
N LEU A 30 6.47 -5.22 -2.50
CA LEU A 30 5.32 -4.45 -2.94
C LEU A 30 5.71 -3.47 -4.06
N MET A 31 6.94 -2.96 -4.07
CA MET A 31 7.49 -2.18 -5.19
C MET A 31 7.63 -2.99 -6.48
N LYS A 32 7.96 -4.29 -6.40
CA LYS A 32 7.93 -5.21 -7.57
C LYS A 32 6.51 -5.37 -8.14
N MET A 33 5.49 -5.10 -7.33
CA MET A 33 4.06 -5.21 -7.66
C MET A 33 3.39 -3.84 -7.84
N ALA A 34 4.14 -2.83 -8.29
CA ALA A 34 3.64 -1.46 -8.45
C ALA A 34 2.36 -1.34 -9.30
N SER A 35 2.13 -2.21 -10.30
CA SER A 35 0.90 -2.17 -11.09
C SER A 35 -0.36 -2.61 -10.32
N GLU A 36 -0.20 -3.29 -9.20
CA GLU A 36 -1.30 -3.89 -8.43
C GLU A 36 -1.76 -2.99 -7.28
N TRP A 37 -1.23 -1.78 -7.16
CA TRP A 37 -1.67 -0.81 -6.16
C TRP A 37 -1.45 0.61 -6.65
N SER A 38 -2.24 1.54 -6.10
CA SER A 38 -2.10 2.96 -6.34
C SER A 38 -2.52 3.75 -5.11
N VAL A 39 -2.02 4.98 -5.01
CA VAL A 39 -2.37 5.91 -3.94
C VAL A 39 -2.82 7.22 -4.57
N VAL A 40 -3.92 7.76 -4.08
CA VAL A 40 -4.42 9.08 -4.47
C VAL A 40 -4.39 9.99 -3.26
N ASP A 41 -3.72 11.12 -3.40
CA ASP A 41 -3.67 12.16 -2.38
C ASP A 41 -4.93 13.03 -2.43
N GLN A 42 -5.65 13.15 -1.31
CA GLN A 42 -6.82 14.00 -1.14
C GLN A 42 -6.56 15.00 0.00
N GLU A 43 -7.37 16.05 0.12
CA GLU A 43 -7.14 17.13 1.08
C GLU A 43 -6.90 16.61 2.51
N ASP A 44 -7.81 15.81 3.04
CA ASP A 44 -7.77 15.32 4.43
C ASP A 44 -7.26 13.87 4.58
N ARG A 45 -7.02 13.15 3.47
CA ARG A 45 -6.74 11.70 3.50
C ARG A 45 -5.98 11.22 2.28
N LEU A 46 -5.39 10.02 2.38
CA LEU A 46 -4.95 9.25 1.23
C LEU A 46 -5.95 8.15 0.92
N ALA A 47 -6.15 7.86 -0.36
CA ALA A 47 -6.89 6.68 -0.81
C ALA A 47 -5.90 5.68 -1.40
N LEU A 48 -5.59 4.63 -0.64
CA LEU A 48 -4.77 3.50 -1.09
C LEU A 48 -5.69 2.45 -1.71
N THR A 49 -5.50 2.13 -2.99
CA THR A 49 -6.21 1.06 -3.70
C THR A 49 -5.25 -0.09 -3.97
N VAL A 50 -5.67 -1.33 -3.70
CA VAL A 50 -4.88 -2.56 -3.92
C VAL A 50 -5.72 -3.58 -4.68
N HIS A 51 -5.16 -4.14 -5.75
CA HIS A 51 -5.72 -5.21 -6.58
C HIS A 51 -5.18 -6.56 -6.10
N LEU A 52 -5.95 -7.23 -5.24
CA LEU A 52 -5.58 -8.45 -4.51
C LEU A 52 -5.27 -9.63 -5.43
N PHE A 53 -5.98 -9.77 -6.56
CA PHE A 53 -5.71 -10.83 -7.54
C PHE A 53 -4.33 -10.73 -8.20
N GLY A 54 -3.65 -9.59 -8.07
CA GLY A 54 -2.25 -9.44 -8.46
C GLY A 54 -1.32 -10.30 -7.62
N PHE A 55 -1.65 -10.52 -6.36
CA PHE A 55 -0.78 -11.10 -5.33
C PHE A 55 -1.07 -12.58 -5.05
N GLY A 56 -2.35 -12.98 -5.08
CA GLY A 56 -2.76 -14.37 -4.84
C GLY A 56 -4.26 -14.58 -5.03
N ASP A 57 -4.70 -15.84 -4.87
CA ASP A 57 -6.11 -16.23 -5.00
C ASP A 57 -6.91 -15.90 -3.73
N ASP A 58 -6.27 -15.96 -2.57
CA ASP A 58 -6.84 -15.50 -1.29
C ASP A 58 -5.83 -14.62 -0.57
N ASN A 59 -6.27 -13.45 -0.11
CA ASN A 59 -5.44 -12.42 0.48
C ASN A 59 -6.15 -11.80 1.68
N ARG A 60 -5.39 -11.45 2.71
CA ARG A 60 -5.87 -10.73 3.89
C ARG A 60 -5.10 -9.44 4.04
N ILE A 61 -5.81 -8.34 4.28
CA ILE A 61 -5.20 -7.08 4.66
C ILE A 61 -5.44 -6.84 6.15
N ARG A 62 -4.38 -6.44 6.85
CA ARG A 62 -4.41 -6.09 8.26
C ARG A 62 -3.68 -4.79 8.49
N VAL A 63 -4.20 -3.97 9.40
CA VAL A 63 -3.50 -2.81 9.94
C VAL A 63 -2.92 -3.23 11.29
N ASP A 64 -1.61 -3.12 11.44
CA ASP A 64 -0.85 -3.50 12.62
C ASP A 64 0.09 -2.35 13.01
N GLY A 65 -0.38 -1.52 13.95
CA GLY A 65 0.28 -0.27 14.31
C GLY A 65 0.42 0.63 13.08
N LYS A 66 1.67 1.00 12.75
CA LYS A 66 1.98 1.82 11.56
C LYS A 66 2.03 1.04 10.25
N PHE A 67 1.83 -0.28 10.25
CA PHE A 67 1.95 -1.09 9.05
C PHE A 67 0.60 -1.50 8.50
N ILE A 68 0.43 -1.36 7.18
CA ILE A 68 -0.63 -2.02 6.42
C ILE A 68 0.00 -3.25 5.79
N LYS A 69 -0.35 -4.43 6.28
CA LYS A 69 0.18 -5.73 5.85
C LYS A 69 -0.81 -6.42 4.92
N LEU A 70 -0.29 -6.95 3.82
CA LEU A 70 -0.99 -7.81 2.89
C LEU A 70 -0.40 -9.23 3.02
N GLU A 71 -1.21 -10.14 3.53
CA GLU A 71 -0.88 -11.55 3.69
C GLU A 71 -1.53 -12.36 2.57
N VAL A 72 -0.72 -13.06 1.77
CA VAL A 72 -1.22 -14.01 0.77
C VAL A 72 -1.50 -15.34 1.47
N VAL A 73 -2.78 -15.70 1.56
CA VAL A 73 -3.26 -16.95 2.20
C VAL A 73 -3.16 -18.11 1.23
N THR A 74 -3.60 -17.89 -0.01
CA THR A 74 -3.51 -18.87 -1.10
C THR A 74 -2.83 -18.24 -2.30
N GLU A 75 -1.72 -18.82 -2.72
CA GLU A 75 -0.98 -18.36 -3.89
C GLU A 75 -1.72 -18.69 -5.18
N ASN A 76 -1.74 -17.74 -6.11
CA ASN A 76 -2.15 -18.00 -7.47
C ASN A 76 -1.02 -18.76 -8.19
N LYS A 77 -1.20 -20.04 -8.51
CA LYS A 77 -0.12 -20.87 -9.08
C LYS A 77 0.42 -20.38 -10.43
N GLU A 78 -0.39 -19.70 -11.23
CA GLU A 78 0.04 -19.12 -12.51
C GLU A 78 0.92 -17.88 -12.30
N LYS A 79 0.59 -17.06 -11.30
CA LYS A 79 1.36 -15.86 -10.94
C LYS A 79 2.46 -16.12 -9.91
N ALA A 80 2.45 -17.26 -9.22
CA ALA A 80 3.47 -17.67 -8.25
C ALA A 80 4.86 -17.78 -8.89
N ALA A 81 4.92 -18.03 -10.21
CA ALA A 81 6.15 -17.97 -10.99
C ALA A 81 6.86 -16.60 -10.90
N ARG A 82 6.12 -15.51 -10.64
CA ARG A 82 6.71 -14.17 -10.39
C ARG A 82 7.55 -14.11 -9.12
N PHE A 83 7.40 -15.10 -8.24
CA PHE A 83 8.02 -15.15 -6.91
C PHE A 83 8.85 -16.44 -6.69
N ALA A 84 9.04 -17.28 -7.72
CA ALA A 84 9.58 -18.63 -7.59
C ALA A 84 11.07 -18.73 -7.22
N ASP A 85 11.85 -17.67 -7.44
CA ASP A 85 13.31 -17.67 -7.21
C ASP A 85 13.71 -17.25 -5.78
N ASP A 86 12.84 -16.58 -5.02
CA ASP A 86 13.14 -16.11 -3.66
C ASP A 86 12.59 -17.09 -2.61
N LYS A 87 13.42 -18.06 -2.23
CA LYS A 87 13.05 -19.21 -1.40
C LYS A 87 12.69 -18.92 0.07
N ASN A 88 12.71 -17.68 0.58
CA ASN A 88 12.43 -17.45 2.01
C ASN A 88 11.81 -16.11 2.43
N ASP A 89 11.86 -15.02 1.65
CA ASP A 89 11.48 -13.68 2.16
C ASP A 89 10.36 -12.96 1.36
N MET A 90 9.82 -13.58 0.31
CA MET A 90 8.95 -12.89 -0.66
C MET A 90 7.47 -12.71 -0.26
N LYS A 91 7.05 -13.13 0.93
CA LYS A 91 5.63 -13.04 1.36
C LYS A 91 5.29 -11.80 2.18
N ASN A 92 6.26 -10.93 2.44
CA ASN A 92 6.00 -9.69 3.16
C ASN A 92 5.66 -8.56 2.19
N PHE A 93 4.36 -8.34 1.99
CA PHE A 93 3.84 -7.19 1.29
C PHE A 93 3.30 -6.21 2.34
N SER A 94 3.95 -5.06 2.48
CA SER A 94 3.51 -4.06 3.43
C SER A 94 3.73 -2.63 2.96
N PHE A 95 2.93 -1.73 3.52
CA PHE A 95 3.18 -0.30 3.54
C PHE A 95 3.44 0.11 4.98
N GLU A 96 4.54 0.82 5.22
CA GLU A 96 4.77 1.51 6.47
C GLU A 96 4.21 2.94 6.37
N MET A 97 3.28 3.27 7.24
CA MET A 97 2.71 4.60 7.38
C MET A 97 3.68 5.50 8.15
N ASN A 98 3.86 6.71 7.64
CA ASN A 98 4.55 7.74 8.38
C ASN A 98 3.60 8.39 9.38
N THR A 99 3.73 8.00 10.64
CA THR A 99 2.86 8.44 11.73
C THR A 99 3.03 9.90 12.13
N ASN A 100 4.02 10.61 11.57
CA ASN A 100 4.13 12.06 11.72
C ASN A 100 3.11 12.81 10.86
N TYR A 101 2.54 12.14 9.85
CA TYR A 101 1.60 12.74 8.90
C TYR A 101 0.28 11.98 8.78
N LEU A 102 0.27 10.67 9.02
CA LEU A 102 -0.91 9.83 8.93
C LEU A 102 -1.35 9.37 10.32
N ASP A 103 -2.66 9.39 10.52
CA ASP A 103 -3.28 8.82 11.70
C ASP A 103 -3.53 7.33 11.47
N HIS A 104 -2.60 6.50 11.95
CA HIS A 104 -2.67 5.05 11.86
C HIS A 104 -3.85 4.43 12.64
N LEU A 105 -4.49 5.18 13.55
CA LEU A 105 -5.70 4.73 14.24
C LEU A 105 -6.96 4.95 13.40
N HIS A 106 -6.90 5.82 12.40
CA HIS A 106 -8.02 6.18 11.53
C HIS A 106 -7.80 5.71 10.09
N VAL A 107 -7.66 4.39 9.96
CA VAL A 107 -7.71 3.67 8.68
C VAL A 107 -9.11 3.10 8.50
N THR A 108 -9.77 3.46 7.39
CA THR A 108 -11.13 2.99 7.08
C THR A 108 -11.19 2.31 5.72
N ASP A 109 -11.98 1.25 5.62
CA ASP A 109 -12.20 0.52 4.37
C ASP A 109 -13.41 1.09 3.61
N ASP A 110 -13.27 1.26 2.31
CA ASP A 110 -14.34 1.60 1.40
C ASP A 110 -15.23 0.38 1.13
N ARG A 111 -16.18 0.14 2.03
CA ARG A 111 -17.13 -0.99 1.95
C ARG A 111 -18.05 -0.95 0.72
N SER A 112 -18.06 0.14 -0.06
CA SER A 112 -18.80 0.21 -1.32
C SER A 112 -18.09 -0.56 -2.44
N LEU A 113 -16.76 -0.70 -2.36
CA LEU A 113 -15.99 -1.59 -3.20
C LEU A 113 -16.05 -2.99 -2.61
N LYS A 114 -16.73 -3.90 -3.31
CA LYS A 114 -16.82 -5.29 -2.86
C LYS A 114 -15.49 -5.98 -3.12
N VAL A 115 -14.97 -6.66 -2.10
CA VAL A 115 -13.81 -7.57 -2.19
C VAL A 115 -13.99 -8.62 -3.30
N SER A 116 -15.23 -8.93 -3.70
CA SER A 116 -15.54 -9.83 -4.82
C SER A 116 -14.97 -9.36 -6.17
N GLU A 117 -14.64 -8.08 -6.33
CA GLU A 117 -13.94 -7.55 -7.52
C GLU A 117 -12.41 -7.64 -7.39
N GLY A 118 -11.92 -8.30 -6.33
CA GLY A 118 -10.49 -8.45 -6.05
C GLY A 118 -9.77 -7.13 -5.80
N THR A 119 -10.51 -6.10 -5.41
CA THR A 119 -9.97 -4.76 -5.15
C THR A 119 -10.42 -4.30 -3.77
N ILE A 120 -9.51 -3.70 -3.03
CA ILE A 120 -9.78 -3.02 -1.77
C ILE A 120 -9.34 -1.56 -1.87
N ARG A 121 -10.02 -0.68 -1.16
CA ARG A 121 -9.58 0.71 -1.00
C ARG A 121 -9.62 1.11 0.46
N LEU A 122 -8.46 1.54 0.96
CA LEU A 122 -8.30 2.07 2.29
C LEU A 122 -8.19 3.59 2.24
N TYR A 123 -8.90 4.27 3.13
CA TYR A 123 -8.74 5.68 3.43
C TYR A 123 -7.86 5.84 4.67
N LEU A 124 -6.76 6.58 4.51
CA LEU A 124 -5.78 6.86 5.55
C LEU A 124 -5.88 8.34 5.91
N SER A 125 -6.29 8.65 7.13
CA SER A 125 -6.51 10.04 7.54
C SER A 125 -5.18 10.76 7.73
N LYS A 126 -5.08 12.01 7.26
CA LYS A 126 -3.94 12.88 7.56
C LYS A 126 -4.11 13.48 8.95
N LEU A 127 -3.01 13.63 9.68
CA LEU A 127 -2.99 14.38 10.93
C LEU A 127 -3.26 15.86 10.62
N LYS A 128 -4.27 16.44 11.28
CA LYS A 128 -4.49 17.87 11.22
C LYS A 128 -3.31 18.57 11.89
N ALA A 129 -2.73 19.57 11.22
CA ALA A 129 -1.77 20.45 11.86
C ALA A 129 -2.45 21.06 13.10
N LYS A 130 -1.87 20.86 14.29
CA LYS A 130 -2.30 21.60 15.47
C LYS A 130 -2.07 23.08 15.17
N LYS A 131 -3.16 23.85 15.08
CA LYS A 131 -3.12 25.32 15.07
C LYS A 131 -2.59 25.84 16.40
#